data_AF-A0A183EM07-F1
#
_entry.id   AF-A0A183EM07-F1
#
_cell.length_a   1.000
_cell.length_b   1.000
_cell.length_c   1.000
_cell.angle_alpha   90.00
_cell.angle_beta   90.00
_cell.angle_gamma   90.00
#
_symmetry.space_group_name_H-M   'P 1'
#
loop_
_entity.id
_entity.type
_entity.pdbx_description
1 polymer ?
#
loop_
_entity_poly.entity_id
_entity_poly.type
_entity_poly.pdbx_seq_one_letter_code
_entity_poly.pdbx_strand_id
1 'polypeptide(L)'
;MKGESEMEFDIDIGPLVVHKYTVTNKGPWSVSNVTVQVDWPYQVASVFAKGKWALYLLEPPTMQVTNMDNSKDVKQCVMALPHEWINPLQLKLYLESDHEHYFDEQQDGQEDSSDEHDSEDGANGGLNRIKRAIERSRDKRPSRELRIKSTKIKEKSGEEVEIVKVSCAEKTAKCFTVTCHFDFLDVDAAAVIDFRSRLWNATFVDVAFSWIFY
;
A
#
# COMPACT_ATOMS: atom_id res chain seq x y z
N MET A 1 -4.07 -14.83 -6.67
CA MET A 1 -3.38 -13.94 -5.71
C MET A 1 -2.82 -14.79 -4.60
N LYS A 2 -1.59 -14.52 -4.13
CA LYS A 2 -0.99 -15.25 -3.00
C LYS A 2 -1.57 -14.76 -1.67
N GLY A 3 -1.70 -15.66 -0.68
CA GLY A 3 -2.07 -15.29 0.68
C GLY A 3 -0.94 -14.53 1.39
N GLU A 4 -1.24 -13.76 2.44
CA GLU A 4 -0.25 -12.99 3.22
C GLU A 4 0.91 -13.87 3.74
N SER A 5 0.61 -15.12 4.12
CA SER A 5 1.61 -16.09 4.61
C SER A 5 2.47 -16.74 3.52
N GLU A 6 2.12 -16.52 2.25
CA GLU A 6 2.81 -17.10 1.07
C GLU A 6 3.62 -16.05 0.31
N MET A 7 3.62 -14.79 0.77
CA MET A 7 4.39 -13.71 0.17
C MET A 7 5.85 -13.83 0.58
N GLU A 8 6.75 -13.81 -0.40
CA GLU A 8 8.19 -13.84 -0.16
C GLU A 8 8.88 -12.58 -0.67
N PHE A 9 8.38 -12.01 -1.78
CA PHE A 9 8.95 -10.84 -2.43
C PHE A 9 7.95 -9.67 -2.41
N ASP A 10 8.46 -8.44 -2.44
CA ASP A 10 7.61 -7.25 -2.45
C ASP A 10 6.68 -7.18 -3.68
N ILE A 11 7.13 -7.71 -4.82
CA ILE A 11 6.32 -7.82 -6.04
C ILE A 11 5.10 -8.73 -5.87
N ASP A 12 5.10 -9.66 -4.90
CA ASP A 12 3.95 -10.52 -4.62
C ASP A 12 2.76 -9.72 -4.04
N ILE A 13 3.02 -8.55 -3.43
CA ILE A 13 1.98 -7.67 -2.88
C ILE A 13 1.20 -6.97 -4.00
N GLY A 14 1.91 -6.42 -4.99
CA GLY A 14 1.32 -5.63 -6.07
C GLY A 14 2.25 -4.57 -6.67
N PRO A 15 1.71 -3.55 -7.36
CA PRO A 15 2.51 -2.56 -8.06
C PRO A 15 3.24 -1.63 -7.07
N LEU A 16 4.41 -1.13 -7.49
CA LEU A 16 5.19 -0.12 -6.76
C LEU A 16 4.45 1.21 -6.81
N VAL A 17 4.34 1.87 -5.66
CA VAL A 17 3.80 3.21 -5.51
C VAL A 17 4.85 4.05 -4.78
N VAL A 18 5.28 5.12 -5.45
CA VAL A 18 6.28 6.07 -4.94
C VAL A 18 5.60 7.40 -4.67
N HIS A 19 5.55 7.82 -3.40
CA HIS A 19 5.07 9.14 -3.02
C HIS A 19 6.25 10.07 -2.75
N LYS A 20 6.34 11.15 -3.53
CA LYS A 20 7.39 12.17 -3.40
C LYS A 20 6.81 13.47 -2.87
N TYR A 21 7.34 13.95 -1.77
CA TYR A 21 6.97 15.24 -1.18
C TYR A 21 8.14 16.21 -1.30
N THR A 22 7.90 17.36 -1.93
CA THR A 22 8.90 18.42 -2.07
C THR A 22 8.67 19.51 -1.03
N VAL A 23 9.69 19.79 -0.24
CA VAL A 23 9.71 20.85 0.77
C VAL A 23 10.66 21.93 0.29
N THR A 24 10.16 23.15 0.10
CA THR A 24 10.95 24.25 -0.46
C THR A 24 10.89 25.47 0.44
N ASN A 25 12.04 26.03 0.79
CA ASN A 25 12.10 27.32 1.48
C ASN A 25 12.07 28.46 0.46
N LYS A 26 10.93 29.16 0.37
CA LYS A 26 10.76 30.38 -0.45
C LYS A 26 10.90 31.68 0.33
N GLY A 27 11.32 31.60 1.59
CA GLY A 27 11.61 32.77 2.41
C GLY A 27 12.96 33.39 2.05
N PRO A 28 13.16 34.67 2.40
CA PRO A 28 14.44 35.36 2.17
C PRO A 28 15.56 34.91 3.13
N TRP A 29 15.25 34.05 4.11
CA TRP A 29 16.17 33.59 5.14
C TRP A 29 16.13 32.08 5.29
N SER A 30 17.26 31.48 5.68
CA SER A 30 17.34 30.06 5.99
C SER A 30 16.57 29.73 7.28
N VAL A 31 16.01 28.51 7.35
CA VAL A 31 15.19 28.04 8.47
C VAL A 31 15.87 26.83 9.12
N SER A 32 15.88 26.79 10.45
CA SER A 32 16.42 25.68 11.24
C SER A 32 15.32 24.85 11.90
N ASN A 33 15.59 23.58 12.21
CA ASN A 33 14.71 22.67 12.95
C ASN A 33 13.32 22.49 12.30
N VAL A 34 13.29 22.36 10.97
CA VAL A 34 12.02 22.08 10.27
C VAL A 34 11.65 20.62 10.50
N THR A 35 10.40 20.37 10.83
CA THR A 35 9.86 19.01 10.99
C THR A 35 8.69 18.83 10.06
N VAL A 36 8.73 17.80 9.24
CA VAL A 36 7.63 17.40 8.36
C VAL A 36 7.04 16.11 8.89
N GLN A 37 5.73 16.10 9.08
CA GLN A 37 4.97 14.93 9.52
C GLN A 37 4.04 14.49 8.39
N VAL A 38 4.11 13.21 8.04
CA VAL A 38 3.27 12.59 7.03
C VAL A 38 2.51 11.45 7.69
N ASP A 39 1.18 11.53 7.66
CA ASP A 39 0.33 10.43 8.09
C ASP A 39 0.16 9.44 6.95
N TRP A 40 0.67 8.22 7.14
CA TRP A 40 0.74 7.21 6.09
C TRP A 40 -0.44 6.23 6.18
N PRO A 41 -1.30 6.10 5.15
CA PRO A 41 -2.48 5.25 5.18
C PRO A 41 -2.14 3.78 4.86
N TYR A 42 -1.70 3.04 5.88
CA TYR A 42 -1.24 1.65 5.72
C TYR A 42 -2.36 0.62 5.66
N GLN A 43 -3.52 0.92 6.23
CA GLN A 43 -4.68 0.03 6.23
C GLN A 43 -5.97 0.78 5.95
N VAL A 44 -6.90 0.07 5.29
CA VAL A 44 -8.27 0.51 5.09
C VAL A 44 -9.01 0.50 6.44
N ALA A 45 -9.80 1.55 6.73
CA ALA A 45 -10.58 1.60 7.95
C ALA A 45 -11.49 0.37 8.10
N SER A 46 -11.54 -0.17 9.30
CA SER A 46 -12.23 -1.42 9.61
C SER A 46 -12.68 -1.43 11.05
N VAL A 47 -13.82 -2.10 11.31
CA VAL A 47 -14.32 -2.41 12.65
C VAL A 47 -13.40 -3.36 13.42
N PHE A 48 -12.60 -4.14 12.69
CA PHE A 48 -11.69 -5.11 13.27
C PHE A 48 -10.38 -4.44 13.64
N ALA A 49 -9.73 -4.97 14.69
CA ALA A 49 -8.43 -4.47 15.17
C ALA A 49 -7.38 -4.44 14.04
N LYS A 50 -7.36 -5.45 13.17
CA LYS A 50 -6.60 -5.44 11.90
C LYS A 50 -7.54 -5.11 10.73
N GLY A 51 -7.17 -4.08 9.96
CA GLY A 51 -7.84 -3.75 8.70
C GLY A 51 -7.28 -4.57 7.54
N LYS A 52 -7.81 -4.35 6.33
CA LYS A 52 -7.16 -4.81 5.11
C LYS A 52 -5.99 -3.86 4.78
N TRP A 53 -4.88 -4.40 4.32
CA TRP A 53 -3.72 -3.63 3.88
C TRP A 53 -4.10 -2.65 2.76
N ALA A 54 -3.53 -1.45 2.81
CA ALA A 54 -3.67 -0.43 1.79
C ALA A 54 -2.30 -0.22 1.10
N LEU A 55 -1.50 0.73 1.61
CA LEU A 55 -0.13 0.98 1.15
C LEU A 55 0.87 0.31 2.09
N TYR A 56 1.56 -0.70 1.58
CA TYR A 56 2.57 -1.45 2.31
C TYR A 56 3.94 -0.77 2.17
N LEU A 57 4.44 -0.18 3.26
CA LEU A 57 5.71 0.55 3.25
C LEU A 57 6.89 -0.43 3.23
N LEU A 58 7.79 -0.29 2.25
CA LEU A 58 8.89 -1.23 2.02
C LEU A 58 10.13 -0.91 2.84
N GLU A 59 10.45 0.38 2.93
CA GLU A 59 11.71 0.88 3.51
C GLU A 59 11.44 2.14 4.32
N PRO A 60 12.34 2.51 5.27
CA PRO A 60 12.27 3.81 5.91
C PRO A 60 12.28 4.92 4.84
N PRO A 61 11.32 5.86 4.87
CA PRO A 61 11.30 6.96 3.92
C PRO A 61 12.60 7.77 3.99
N THR A 62 13.10 8.18 2.83
CA THR A 62 14.36 8.91 2.72
C THR A 62 14.09 10.36 2.39
N MET A 63 14.93 11.24 2.90
CA MET A 63 14.85 12.68 2.72
C MET A 63 16.18 13.14 2.13
N GLN A 64 16.12 13.74 0.95
CA GLN A 64 17.27 14.24 0.21
C GLN A 64 17.24 15.75 0.21
N VAL A 65 18.23 16.38 0.83
CA VAL A 65 18.41 17.84 0.83
C VAL A 65 19.51 18.17 -0.18
N THR A 66 19.21 19.05 -1.13
CA THR A 66 20.23 19.58 -2.05
C THR A 66 20.71 20.91 -1.51
N ASN A 67 21.97 20.97 -1.09
CA ASN A 67 22.60 22.18 -0.58
C ASN A 67 23.11 23.07 -1.74
N MET A 68 23.51 24.31 -1.44
CA MET A 68 24.04 25.25 -2.43
C MET A 68 25.32 24.77 -3.14
N ASP A 69 26.09 23.89 -2.50
CA ASP A 69 27.31 23.28 -3.07
C ASP A 69 27.01 22.07 -3.97
N ASN A 70 25.73 21.83 -4.29
CA ASN A 70 25.21 20.65 -4.97
C ASN A 70 25.50 19.32 -4.25
N SER A 71 25.93 19.35 -2.98
CA SER A 71 25.98 18.15 -2.16
C SER A 71 24.55 17.69 -1.86
N LYS A 72 24.37 16.37 -1.87
CA LYS A 72 23.12 15.71 -1.51
C LYS A 72 23.30 15.08 -0.14
N ASP A 73 22.68 15.66 0.87
CA ASP A 73 22.57 15.03 2.18
C ASP A 73 21.33 14.13 2.19
N VAL A 74 21.53 12.85 2.48
CA VAL A 74 20.45 11.84 2.51
C VAL A 74 20.29 11.36 3.93
N LYS A 75 19.11 11.61 4.51
CA LYS A 75 18.73 11.19 5.86
C LYS A 75 17.47 10.33 5.82
N GLN A 76 17.34 9.44 6.79
CA GLN A 76 16.12 8.64 6.95
C GLN A 76 15.14 9.37 7.88
N CYS A 77 13.86 9.28 7.55
CA CYS A 77 12.79 9.72 8.43
C CYS A 77 12.54 8.69 9.53
N VAL A 78 11.96 9.12 10.64
CA VAL A 78 11.76 8.31 11.85
C VAL A 78 10.27 8.04 12.10
N MET A 79 10.01 6.93 12.80
CA MET A 79 8.68 6.49 13.22
C MET A 79 8.76 5.96 14.65
N ALA A 80 7.63 5.97 15.37
CA ALA A 80 7.59 5.50 16.75
C ALA A 80 7.87 3.99 16.88
N LEU A 81 7.41 3.17 15.93
CA LEU A 81 7.53 1.71 15.94
C LEU A 81 7.92 1.18 14.55
N PRO A 82 9.15 1.44 14.07
CA PRO A 82 9.53 1.12 12.68
C PRO A 82 9.38 -0.36 12.33
N HIS A 83 9.62 -1.27 13.27
CA HIS A 83 9.45 -2.72 13.06
C HIS A 83 8.00 -3.16 12.85
N GLU A 84 7.02 -2.37 13.29
CA GLU A 84 5.59 -2.68 13.07
C GLU A 84 5.10 -2.13 11.72
N TRP A 85 5.73 -1.06 11.24
CA TRP A 85 5.24 -0.27 10.10
C TRP A 85 6.00 -0.51 8.81
N ILE A 86 7.30 -0.81 8.90
CA ILE A 86 8.18 -0.98 7.76
C ILE A 86 8.38 -2.47 7.51
N ASN A 87 7.96 -2.92 6.33
CA ASN A 87 8.09 -4.30 5.88
C ASN A 87 7.86 -5.35 6.99
N PRO A 88 6.72 -5.34 7.70
CA PRO A 88 6.49 -6.24 8.83
C PRO A 88 6.45 -7.73 8.44
N LEU A 89 6.18 -8.05 7.17
CA LEU A 89 6.24 -9.41 6.62
C LEU A 89 7.66 -9.84 6.23
N GLN A 90 8.65 -8.96 6.37
CA GLN A 90 10.06 -9.22 6.07
C GLN A 90 10.28 -9.74 4.65
N LEU A 91 9.57 -9.15 3.69
CA LEU A 91 9.66 -9.52 2.29
C LEU A 91 11.02 -9.14 1.72
N LYS A 92 11.50 -9.94 0.77
CA LYS A 92 12.69 -9.63 -0.03
C LYS A 92 12.33 -8.54 -1.04
N LEU A 93 13.07 -7.45 -1.01
CA LEU A 93 12.85 -6.31 -1.91
C LEU A 93 13.55 -6.58 -3.25
N TYR A 94 12.79 -6.58 -4.35
CA TYR A 94 13.34 -6.55 -5.69
C TYR A 94 13.81 -5.11 -5.96
N LEU A 95 15.07 -4.81 -5.69
CA LEU A 95 15.65 -3.52 -6.03
C LEU A 95 15.70 -3.41 -7.56
N GLU A 96 14.87 -2.51 -8.11
CA GLU A 96 14.82 -2.20 -9.55
C GLU A 96 16.15 -1.66 -10.11
N SER A 97 17.21 -1.50 -9.30
CA SER A 97 18.51 -0.98 -9.72
C SER A 97 19.30 -1.88 -10.68
N ASP A 98 18.88 -3.14 -10.90
CA ASP A 98 19.64 -4.09 -11.74
C ASP A 98 18.91 -4.56 -13.02
N HIS A 99 17.71 -4.07 -13.35
CA HIS A 99 16.95 -4.61 -14.51
C HIS A 99 16.25 -3.53 -15.35
N GLU A 100 17.03 -2.63 -15.95
CA GLU A 100 16.59 -1.84 -17.14
C GLU A 100 16.86 -2.54 -18.48
N HIS A 101 17.41 -3.76 -18.48
CA HIS A 101 17.69 -4.51 -19.71
C HIS A 101 17.26 -5.96 -19.55
N TYR A 102 16.02 -6.33 -19.87
CA TYR A 102 15.64 -7.69 -20.30
C TYR A 102 14.12 -7.81 -20.56
N PHE A 103 13.52 -6.88 -21.31
CA PHE A 103 12.25 -7.17 -21.99
C PHE A 103 12.23 -6.45 -23.34
N ASP A 104 13.09 -6.89 -24.24
CA ASP A 104 12.76 -6.88 -25.66
C ASP A 104 13.31 -8.17 -26.29
N GLU A 105 12.56 -8.68 -27.26
CA GLU A 105 12.84 -9.84 -28.11
C GLU A 105 12.76 -11.25 -27.48
N GLN A 106 11.55 -11.82 -27.50
CA GLN A 106 11.26 -12.97 -28.38
C GLN A 106 9.77 -13.33 -28.34
N GLN A 107 9.04 -12.78 -29.31
CA GLN A 107 7.79 -13.34 -29.78
C GLN A 107 8.14 -14.00 -31.12
N ASP A 108 8.13 -15.33 -31.17
CA ASP A 108 7.92 -16.08 -32.43
C ASP A 108 7.63 -17.56 -32.16
N GLY A 109 6.45 -17.99 -32.60
CA GLY A 109 6.03 -19.38 -32.91
C GLY A 109 6.01 -20.39 -31.77
N GLN A 110 5.07 -21.33 -31.65
CA GLN A 110 4.26 -21.97 -32.68
C GLN A 110 3.20 -22.85 -32.01
N GLU A 111 2.06 -23.00 -32.69
CA GLU A 111 0.90 -23.84 -32.39
C GLU A 111 1.25 -25.31 -32.12
N ASP A 112 0.55 -25.99 -31.20
CA ASP A 112 -0.11 -27.28 -31.48
C ASP A 112 -1.12 -27.65 -30.36
N SER A 113 -1.87 -28.71 -30.62
CA SER A 113 -3.30 -28.93 -30.38
C SER A 113 -3.64 -29.94 -29.26
N SER A 114 -4.94 -29.91 -28.91
CA SER A 114 -5.83 -30.99 -28.39
C SER A 114 -5.40 -31.87 -27.21
N ASP A 115 -6.23 -31.95 -26.17
CA ASP A 115 -7.12 -33.12 -25.97
C ASP A 115 -8.07 -32.97 -24.77
N GLU A 116 -9.33 -33.31 -25.01
CA GLU A 116 -10.41 -33.48 -24.05
C GLU A 116 -10.27 -34.84 -23.33
N HIS A 117 -10.53 -34.89 -22.02
CA HIS A 117 -11.07 -36.10 -21.40
C HIS A 117 -11.92 -35.76 -20.17
N ASP A 118 -13.23 -35.97 -20.34
CA ASP A 118 -14.22 -36.17 -19.29
C ASP A 118 -14.16 -37.60 -18.75
N SER A 119 -14.39 -37.78 -17.45
CA SER A 119 -15.11 -38.93 -16.87
C SER A 119 -15.44 -38.68 -15.39
N GLU A 120 -16.73 -38.77 -15.09
CA GLU A 120 -17.35 -38.80 -13.76
C GLU A 120 -17.02 -40.11 -13.01
N ASP A 121 -17.07 -40.08 -11.67
CA ASP A 121 -18.12 -40.72 -10.84
C ASP A 121 -17.60 -41.24 -9.48
N GLY A 122 -18.46 -41.19 -8.44
CA GLY A 122 -18.27 -41.99 -7.22
C GLY A 122 -18.50 -41.31 -5.86
N ALA A 123 -19.75 -41.35 -5.38
CA ALA A 123 -20.18 -41.01 -4.03
C ALA A 123 -19.91 -42.13 -2.98
N ASN A 124 -19.50 -41.77 -1.75
CA ASN A 124 -20.16 -42.16 -0.48
C ASN A 124 -19.34 -41.78 0.77
N GLY A 125 -20.02 -41.40 1.86
CA GLY A 125 -19.44 -41.43 3.22
C GLY A 125 -20.06 -40.44 4.20
N GLY A 126 -21.25 -40.76 4.72
CA GLY A 126 -21.95 -39.94 5.71
C GLY A 126 -21.41 -40.03 7.15
N LEU A 127 -21.65 -38.92 7.87
CA LEU A 127 -22.03 -38.79 9.28
C LEU A 127 -21.02 -39.12 10.39
N ASN A 128 -20.54 -38.06 11.06
CA ASN A 128 -20.56 -38.01 12.53
C ASN A 128 -20.80 -36.57 13.04
N ARG A 129 -22.07 -36.28 13.33
CA ARG A 129 -22.58 -35.01 13.87
C ARG A 129 -22.46 -35.01 15.39
N ILE A 130 -21.31 -34.58 15.92
CA ILE A 130 -21.15 -34.31 17.36
C ILE A 130 -21.80 -32.95 17.66
N LYS A 131 -22.98 -32.98 18.30
CA LYS A 131 -23.66 -31.80 18.82
C LYS A 131 -22.90 -31.27 20.05
N ARG A 132 -22.01 -30.29 19.86
CA ARG A 132 -21.56 -29.41 20.95
C ARG A 132 -22.51 -28.22 21.04
N ALA A 133 -23.29 -28.18 22.11
CA ALA A 133 -24.01 -26.99 22.55
C ALA A 133 -22.99 -26.02 23.17
N ILE A 134 -22.57 -25.02 22.40
CA ILE A 134 -21.86 -23.86 22.92
C ILE A 134 -22.85 -22.70 22.86
N GLU A 135 -23.15 -22.16 24.03
CA GLU A 135 -24.00 -20.99 24.24
C GLU A 135 -23.55 -19.86 23.32
N ARG A 136 -24.41 -19.48 22.37
CA ARG A 136 -24.17 -18.35 21.49
C ARG A 136 -24.46 -17.08 22.29
N SER A 137 -23.43 -16.48 22.89
CA SER A 137 -23.45 -15.02 23.03
C SER A 137 -23.68 -14.48 21.62
N ARG A 138 -24.80 -13.79 21.41
CA ARG A 138 -25.02 -13.06 20.18
C ARG A 138 -24.04 -11.90 20.19
N ASP A 139 -22.80 -12.14 19.77
CA ASP A 139 -21.91 -11.09 19.34
C ASP A 139 -22.66 -10.32 18.26
N LYS A 140 -23.11 -9.12 18.64
CA LYS A 140 -23.79 -8.20 17.74
C LYS A 140 -22.86 -8.06 16.54
N ARG A 141 -23.35 -8.47 15.36
CA ARG A 141 -22.65 -8.24 14.10
C ARG A 141 -22.22 -6.77 14.07
N PRO A 142 -20.93 -6.46 13.85
CA PRO A 142 -20.49 -5.08 13.76
C PRO A 142 -21.39 -4.32 12.78
N SER A 143 -21.85 -3.14 13.20
CA SER A 143 -22.77 -2.32 12.40
C SER A 143 -22.22 -2.12 10.99
N ARG A 144 -23.08 -2.26 9.98
CA ARG A 144 -22.78 -2.01 8.56
C ARG A 144 -22.30 -0.58 8.29
N GLU A 145 -22.41 0.32 9.26
CA GLU A 145 -22.07 1.74 9.18
C GLU A 145 -20.57 2.04 9.06
N LEU A 146 -19.69 1.09 9.42
CA LEU A 146 -18.24 1.23 9.29
C LEU A 146 -17.68 0.67 7.97
N ARG A 147 -18.56 0.27 7.05
CA ARG A 147 -18.17 -0.06 5.68
C ARG A 147 -17.89 1.25 4.96
N ILE A 148 -16.66 1.42 4.46
CA ILE A 148 -16.27 2.66 3.77
C ILE A 148 -17.26 2.92 2.64
N LYS A 149 -17.84 4.13 2.67
CA LYS A 149 -18.80 4.56 1.67
C LYS A 149 -18.05 5.03 0.45
N SER A 150 -18.45 4.49 -0.68
CA SER A 150 -18.08 4.98 -1.98
C SER A 150 -18.84 6.27 -2.32
N THR A 151 -18.20 7.11 -3.12
CA THR A 151 -18.78 8.34 -3.67
C THR A 151 -18.79 8.23 -5.18
N LYS A 152 -19.95 8.50 -5.81
CA LYS A 152 -20.04 8.57 -7.26
C LYS A 152 -19.53 9.92 -7.74
N ILE A 153 -18.54 9.90 -8.62
CA ILE A 153 -18.07 11.09 -9.31
C ILE A 153 -18.34 10.97 -10.80
N LYS A 154 -18.60 12.09 -11.47
CA LYS A 154 -18.73 12.13 -12.92
C LYS A 154 -17.39 12.54 -13.50
N GLU A 155 -16.78 11.64 -14.27
CA GLU A 155 -15.51 11.89 -14.92
C GLU A 155 -15.67 12.88 -16.08
N LYS A 156 -14.54 13.39 -16.59
CA LYS A 156 -14.53 14.31 -17.75
C LYS A 156 -15.09 13.66 -19.01
N SER A 157 -15.05 12.33 -19.09
CA SER A 157 -15.66 11.50 -20.14
C SER A 157 -17.19 11.46 -20.08
N GLY A 158 -17.80 11.92 -18.97
CA GLY A 158 -19.23 11.82 -18.71
C GLY A 158 -19.67 10.53 -18.01
N GLU A 159 -18.74 9.59 -17.79
CA GLU A 159 -18.96 8.34 -17.06
C GLU A 159 -19.10 8.60 -15.55
N GLU A 160 -20.04 7.90 -14.90
CA GLU A 160 -20.16 7.91 -13.43
C GLU A 160 -19.31 6.79 -12.84
N VAL A 161 -18.23 7.16 -12.16
CA VAL A 161 -17.33 6.21 -11.51
C VAL A 161 -17.52 6.27 -10.00
N GLU A 162 -17.57 5.10 -9.38
CA GLU A 162 -17.71 4.96 -7.95
C GLU A 162 -16.32 4.85 -7.30
N ILE A 163 -15.98 5.86 -6.48
CA ILE A 163 -14.65 6.01 -5.87
C ILE A 163 -14.71 5.83 -4.38
N VAL A 164 -13.72 5.13 -3.85
CA VAL A 164 -13.46 5.05 -2.42
C VAL A 164 -12.19 5.84 -2.08
N LYS A 165 -12.33 6.81 -1.17
CA LYS A 165 -11.22 7.62 -0.68
C LYS A 165 -10.63 6.98 0.57
N VAL A 166 -9.33 6.67 0.54
CA VAL A 166 -8.57 6.12 1.68
C VAL A 166 -7.69 7.24 2.21
N SER A 167 -8.08 7.84 3.33
CA SER A 167 -7.41 9.01 3.88
C SER A 167 -7.38 9.02 5.41
N CYS A 168 -6.26 9.49 5.95
CA CYS A 168 -6.05 9.65 7.40
C CYS A 168 -6.95 10.75 7.98
N ALA A 169 -7.07 11.89 7.28
CA ALA A 169 -7.87 13.03 7.73
C ALA A 169 -9.36 12.71 7.81
N GLU A 170 -9.87 11.95 6.84
CA GLU A 170 -11.29 11.54 6.78
C GLU A 170 -11.60 10.30 7.62
N LYS A 171 -10.59 9.72 8.29
CA LYS A 171 -10.70 8.51 9.10
C LYS A 171 -11.20 7.29 8.31
N THR A 172 -10.97 7.28 7.00
CA THR A 172 -11.22 6.14 6.11
C THR A 172 -10.00 5.23 5.96
N ALA A 173 -8.88 5.62 6.56
CA ALA A 173 -7.68 4.82 6.72
C ALA A 173 -7.25 4.71 8.18
N LYS A 174 -6.52 3.64 8.51
CA LYS A 174 -5.65 3.57 9.69
C LYS A 174 -4.27 4.04 9.27
N CYS A 175 -3.67 4.88 10.10
CA CYS A 175 -2.43 5.56 9.77
C CYS A 175 -1.41 5.50 10.89
N PHE A 176 -0.15 5.61 10.51
CA PHE A 176 0.96 5.93 11.42
C PHE A 176 1.67 7.18 10.90
N THR A 177 2.32 7.91 11.79
CA THR A 177 3.00 9.16 11.43
C THR A 177 4.48 8.91 11.18
N VAL A 178 4.97 9.36 10.02
CA VAL A 178 6.38 9.44 9.69
C VAL A 178 6.85 10.86 9.91
N THR A 179 7.97 11.02 10.63
CA THR A 179 8.54 12.33 10.94
C THR A 179 9.90 12.49 10.28
N CYS A 180 10.05 13.51 9.45
CA CYS A 180 11.32 13.86 8.80
C CYS A 180 11.83 15.18 9.39
N HIS A 181 13.06 15.16 9.92
CA HIS A 181 13.68 16.30 10.58
C HIS A 181 14.77 16.91 9.70
N PHE A 182 14.67 18.22 9.46
CA PHE A 182 15.67 19.01 8.75
C PHE A 182 16.38 19.93 9.75
N ASP A 183 17.69 19.79 9.88
CA ASP A 183 18.50 20.66 10.74
C ASP A 183 18.49 22.09 10.20
N PHE A 184 18.64 22.23 8.88
CA PHE A 184 18.70 23.51 8.19
C PHE A 184 18.15 23.41 6.76
N LEU A 185 17.45 24.44 6.33
CA LEU A 185 16.90 24.60 4.98
C LEU A 185 17.25 26.00 4.49
N ASP A 186 18.22 26.07 3.57
CA ASP A 186 18.72 27.31 2.99
C ASP A 186 17.70 28.08 2.16
N VAL A 187 18.00 29.33 1.86
CA VAL A 187 17.20 30.15 0.95
C VAL A 187 17.13 29.47 -0.42
N ASP A 188 15.90 29.31 -0.94
CA ASP A 188 15.62 28.61 -2.20
C ASP A 188 16.05 27.14 -2.27
N ALA A 189 16.51 26.56 -1.15
CA ALA A 189 16.78 25.14 -1.09
C ALA A 189 15.48 24.33 -1.16
N ALA A 190 15.58 23.16 -1.79
CA ALA A 190 14.51 22.20 -1.88
C ALA A 190 15.00 20.84 -1.37
N ALA A 191 14.11 20.15 -0.67
CA ALA A 191 14.33 18.80 -0.25
C ALA A 191 13.20 17.89 -0.72
N VAL A 192 13.53 16.64 -1.01
CA VAL A 192 12.58 15.64 -1.51
C VAL A 192 12.53 14.49 -0.52
N ILE A 193 11.33 14.19 -0.05
CA ILE A 193 11.04 13.02 0.78
C ILE A 193 10.43 11.94 -0.11
N ASP A 194 11.01 10.75 -0.10
CA ASP A 194 10.62 9.61 -0.92
C ASP A 194 10.08 8.47 -0.04
N PHE A 195 8.83 8.08 -0.31
CA PHE A 195 8.17 6.93 0.28
C PHE A 195 7.97 5.84 -0.77
N ARG A 196 8.63 4.69 -0.58
CA ARG A 196 8.49 3.51 -1.44
C ARG A 196 7.55 2.51 -0.79
N SER A 197 6.49 2.17 -1.50
CA SER A 197 5.44 1.27 -1.02
C SER A 197 4.89 0.37 -2.12
N ARG A 198 4.18 -0.69 -1.74
CA ARG A 198 3.41 -1.53 -2.66
C ARG A 198 1.92 -1.33 -2.41
N LEU A 199 1.13 -1.23 -3.48
CA LEU A 199 -0.32 -1.26 -3.38
C LEU A 199 -0.79 -2.70 -3.19
N TRP A 200 -1.60 -2.97 -2.17
CA TRP A 200 -2.01 -4.33 -1.84
C TRP A 200 -3.09 -4.89 -2.78
N ASN A 201 -2.71 -5.73 -3.73
CA ASN A 201 -3.62 -6.25 -4.77
C ASN A 201 -4.86 -6.94 -4.20
N ALA A 202 -4.72 -7.76 -3.14
CA ALA A 202 -5.85 -8.49 -2.56
C ALA A 202 -6.92 -7.59 -1.90
N THR A 203 -6.62 -6.30 -1.73
CA THR A 203 -7.58 -5.31 -1.24
C THR A 203 -8.31 -4.63 -2.39
N PHE A 204 -7.63 -4.39 -3.51
CA PHE A 204 -8.07 -3.45 -4.55
C PHE A 204 -8.39 -4.06 -5.91
N VAL A 205 -7.94 -5.29 -6.19
CA VAL A 205 -8.17 -5.96 -7.50
C VAL A 205 -9.51 -6.71 -7.54
N ASP A 206 -10.05 -7.12 -6.39
CA ASP A 206 -11.32 -7.87 -6.30
C ASP A 206 -12.57 -6.97 -6.09
N VAL A 207 -12.44 -5.66 -6.27
CA VAL A 207 -13.49 -4.68 -5.99
C VAL A 207 -13.65 -3.73 -7.17
N ALA A 208 -14.86 -3.66 -7.73
CA ALA A 208 -15.22 -2.76 -8.83
C ALA A 208 -15.31 -1.28 -8.37
N PHE A 209 -14.26 -0.80 -7.71
CA PHE A 209 -14.11 0.58 -7.26
C PHE A 209 -12.78 1.13 -7.73
N SER A 210 -12.76 2.43 -8.05
CA SER A 210 -11.51 3.18 -8.20
C SER A 210 -11.08 3.74 -6.84
N TRP A 211 -9.77 3.73 -6.56
CA TRP A 211 -9.21 4.03 -5.24
C TRP A 211 -8.25 5.21 -5.33
N ILE A 212 -8.46 6.21 -4.45
CA ILE A 212 -7.56 7.36 -4.36
C ILE A 212 -7.06 7.49 -2.92
N PHE A 213 -5.74 7.63 -2.79
CA PHE A 213 -5.02 7.76 -1.52
C PHE A 213 -4.62 9.22 -1.32
N TYR A 214 -4.90 9.76 -0.14
CA TYR A 214 -4.57 11.13 0.27
C TYR A 214 -4.07 11.18 1.70
#